data_AF-A0A537ZG85-F1
#
_entry.id   AF-A0A537ZG85-F1
#
_cell.length_a   1.000
_cell.length_b   1.000
_cell.length_c   1.000
_cell.angle_alpha   90.00
_cell.angle_beta   90.00
_cell.angle_gamma   90.00
#
_symmetry.space_group_name_H-M   'P 1'
#
loop_
_entity.id
_entity.type
_entity.pdbx_description
1 polymer ?
#
loop_
_entity_poly.entity_id
_entity_poly.type
_entity_poly.pdbx_seq_one_letter_code
_entity_poly.pdbx_strand_id
1 'polypeptide(L)'
;MNVEDMIIVSIDDHVVEPPDAFDAHVPAKYKDAAPRLVRDEQGCENWVFEGKVVAIVGLNATVSWPKEEWGFDPSSLAEMRPGAYLVQERVRDMNRNGVLASMCFPSFAGFSGRRFQEADDKDLGLVMLRAYNDWHIDEWCASHPGRFIPLAIGPVWDMDALVAEVHRVAAKGCRAISMPEMPHVQGLPTYQSDYWDPFFTAVSDEDFVVCLHIGQGLDAIDMGPDLSYDNFMVLSTQVSVLCVQDLLWGPALRKYPGLKIAFSEGGIGWIPFLLDRVDRHYVNQRWTGQDFGGKMPSEVFREHSLACFISDPTSLKLYREIGVDIIAFETDYPHSDSLWPDAPETLLSQCEGAGCSDEDIDKISWRNVARFCGYDPFAVIPKEQATVGALRAQARDVETAVISRREWRARYEADPHYEVATA
;
A
#
# COMPACT_ATOMS: atom_id res chain seq x y z
N MET A 1 -15.59 -19.55 -12.84
CA MET A 1 -14.35 -20.02 -12.18
C MET A 1 -14.67 -20.71 -10.86
N ASN A 2 -13.89 -21.70 -10.38
CA ASN A 2 -13.99 -22.14 -8.98
C ASN A 2 -13.03 -21.31 -8.11
N VAL A 3 -13.43 -20.95 -6.90
CA VAL A 3 -12.58 -20.14 -5.99
C VAL A 3 -11.22 -20.80 -5.72
N GLU A 4 -11.19 -22.13 -5.59
CA GLU A 4 -9.95 -22.90 -5.31
C GLU A 4 -8.91 -22.86 -6.44
N ASP A 5 -9.35 -22.52 -7.66
CA ASP A 5 -8.50 -22.40 -8.85
C ASP A 5 -7.97 -20.97 -9.05
N MET A 6 -8.50 -19.99 -8.30
CA MET A 6 -8.08 -18.58 -8.40
C MET A 6 -6.63 -18.40 -7.91
N ILE A 7 -6.00 -17.34 -8.41
CA ILE A 7 -4.73 -16.82 -7.90
C ILE A 7 -4.97 -15.37 -7.51
N ILE A 8 -4.56 -15.00 -6.30
CA ILE A 8 -4.70 -13.65 -5.77
C ILE A 8 -3.32 -13.07 -5.51
N VAL A 9 -3.07 -11.87 -6.03
CA VAL A 9 -1.93 -11.02 -5.65
C VAL A 9 -2.49 -9.70 -5.13
N SER A 10 -2.25 -9.40 -3.86
CA SER A 10 -2.68 -8.14 -3.24
C SER A 10 -1.69 -7.03 -3.60
N ILE A 11 -2.14 -5.98 -4.29
CA ILE A 11 -1.30 -4.80 -4.57
C ILE A 11 -1.19 -3.86 -3.36
N ASP A 12 -2.05 -4.03 -2.36
CA ASP A 12 -2.03 -3.25 -1.13
C ASP A 12 -2.37 -4.12 0.07
N ASP A 13 -1.44 -4.13 1.00
CA ASP A 13 -1.50 -4.66 2.35
C ASP A 13 -0.50 -3.81 3.16
N HIS A 14 -0.40 -4.06 4.45
CA HIS A 14 0.45 -3.31 5.37
C HIS A 14 1.33 -4.23 6.20
N VAL A 15 2.42 -3.64 6.69
CA VAL A 15 3.26 -4.24 7.73
C VAL A 15 3.25 -3.34 8.95
N VAL A 16 3.04 -3.93 10.12
CA VAL A 16 3.38 -3.29 11.40
C VAL A 16 4.84 -3.62 11.65
N GLU A 17 5.70 -2.60 11.56
CA GLU A 17 7.13 -2.77 11.69
C GLU A 17 7.49 -3.42 13.03
N PRO A 18 8.27 -4.52 13.03
CA PRO A 18 8.72 -5.14 14.26
C PRO A 18 9.75 -4.23 14.98
N PRO A 19 9.92 -4.39 16.31
CA PRO A 19 10.82 -3.54 17.09
C PRO A 19 12.28 -3.57 16.63
N ASP A 20 12.71 -4.66 16.00
CA ASP A 20 14.07 -4.90 15.52
C ASP A 20 14.31 -4.49 14.06
N ALA A 21 13.31 -3.89 13.39
CA ALA A 21 13.37 -3.52 11.96
C ALA A 21 14.58 -2.64 11.58
N PHE A 22 15.21 -1.95 12.53
CA PHE A 22 16.35 -1.06 12.29
C PHE A 22 17.70 -1.68 12.72
N ASP A 23 17.70 -2.79 13.47
CA ASP A 23 18.87 -3.28 14.21
C ASP A 23 20.02 -3.74 13.30
N ALA A 24 19.68 -4.40 12.20
CA ALA A 24 20.64 -4.93 11.24
C ALA A 24 21.18 -3.87 10.27
N HIS A 25 20.39 -2.83 9.99
CA HIS A 25 20.62 -1.93 8.87
C HIS A 25 21.05 -0.51 9.25
N VAL A 26 20.91 -0.11 10.53
CA VAL A 26 21.41 1.18 11.01
C VAL A 26 22.93 1.13 11.27
N PRO A 27 23.73 2.05 10.69
CA PRO A 27 25.17 2.13 10.95
C PRO A 27 25.47 2.30 12.44
N ALA A 28 26.55 1.68 12.93
CA ALA A 28 26.89 1.61 14.36
C ALA A 28 26.87 2.97 15.09
N LYS A 29 27.29 4.05 14.43
CA LYS A 29 27.32 5.41 15.02
C LYS A 29 25.93 6.02 15.25
N TYR A 30 24.88 5.47 14.64
CA TYR A 30 23.50 5.96 14.73
C TYR A 30 22.56 5.02 15.49
N LYS A 31 23.04 3.89 16.02
CA LYS A 31 22.20 2.92 16.76
C LYS A 31 21.46 3.54 17.94
N ASP A 32 22.08 4.52 18.59
CA ASP A 32 21.44 5.22 19.71
C ASP A 32 20.32 6.17 19.29
N ALA A 33 20.29 6.56 18.01
CA ALA A 33 19.33 7.48 17.42
C ALA A 33 18.29 6.77 16.53
N ALA A 34 18.36 5.44 16.40
CA ALA A 34 17.39 4.68 15.64
C ALA A 34 15.99 4.79 16.26
N PRO A 35 14.92 4.71 15.45
CA PRO A 35 13.57 4.55 15.96
C PRO A 35 13.48 3.37 16.93
N ARG A 36 12.70 3.52 18.00
CA ARG A 36 12.49 2.45 19.00
C ARG A 36 11.03 2.36 19.37
N LEU A 37 10.54 1.14 19.52
CA LEU A 37 9.26 0.89 20.17
C LEU A 37 9.46 0.88 21.69
N VAL A 38 8.70 1.71 22.39
CA VAL A 38 8.72 1.80 23.86
C VAL A 38 7.31 1.66 24.41
N ARG A 39 7.20 1.10 25.61
CA ARG A 39 5.96 1.00 26.36
C ARG A 39 5.85 2.16 27.35
N ASP A 40 4.78 2.94 27.28
CA ASP A 40 4.54 4.05 28.20
C ASP A 40 3.97 3.60 29.55
N GLU A 41 3.77 4.56 30.47
CA GLU A 41 3.22 4.31 31.81
C GLU A 41 1.80 3.74 31.80
N GLN A 42 1.05 3.91 30.70
CA GLN A 42 -0.31 3.39 30.51
C GLN A 42 -0.30 1.98 29.92
N GLY A 43 0.88 1.46 29.55
CA GLY A 43 1.06 0.16 28.94
C GLY A 43 0.89 0.14 27.42
N CYS A 44 0.74 1.32 26.79
CA CYS A 44 0.63 1.44 25.34
C CYS A 44 2.02 1.45 24.69
N GLU A 45 2.13 0.81 23.52
CA GLU A 45 3.37 0.76 22.76
C GLU A 45 3.41 1.90 21.74
N ASN A 46 4.49 2.67 21.76
CA ASN A 46 4.68 3.83 20.91
C ASN A 46 6.06 3.80 20.29
N TRP A 47 6.15 4.13 19.00
CA TRP A 47 7.43 4.41 18.38
C TRP A 47 7.94 5.78 18.81
N VAL A 48 9.24 5.87 19.09
CA VAL A 48 9.94 7.11 19.40
C VAL A 48 11.07 7.30 18.42
N PHE A 49 11.09 8.47 17.76
CA PHE A 49 12.16 8.89 16.87
C PHE A 49 12.39 10.40 17.02
N GLU A 50 13.63 10.81 17.29
CA GLU A 50 13.99 12.21 17.62
C GLU A 50 13.11 12.82 18.74
N GLY A 51 12.73 12.00 19.73
CA GLY A 51 11.86 12.43 20.83
C GLY A 51 10.39 12.62 20.45
N LYS A 52 10.01 12.39 19.18
CA LYS A 52 8.62 12.42 18.71
C LYS A 52 7.99 11.04 18.95
N VAL A 53 6.82 11.03 19.58
CA VAL A 53 6.06 9.82 19.93
C VAL A 53 5.00 9.53 18.87
N VAL A 54 4.85 8.26 18.52
CA VAL A 54 3.90 7.77 17.52
C VAL A 54 3.18 6.56 18.08
N ALA A 55 1.89 6.67 18.30
CA ALA A 55 1.08 5.53 18.71
C ALA A 55 0.97 4.53 17.55
N ILE A 56 0.99 3.24 17.88
CA ILE A 56 0.49 2.22 16.96
C ILE A 56 -1.04 2.32 16.96
N VAL A 57 -1.61 2.80 15.86
CA VAL A 57 -3.06 2.98 15.74
C VAL A 57 -3.75 1.61 15.65
N GLY A 58 -4.69 1.33 16.55
CA GLY A 58 -5.37 0.02 16.60
C GLY A 58 -6.09 -0.36 15.31
N LEU A 59 -6.68 0.60 14.61
CA LEU A 59 -7.37 0.40 13.33
C LEU A 59 -6.47 -0.21 12.23
N ASN A 60 -5.15 -0.04 12.36
CA ASN A 60 -4.17 -0.54 11.41
C ASN A 60 -3.85 -2.04 11.60
N ALA A 61 -4.47 -2.75 12.56
CA ALA A 61 -4.21 -4.16 12.78
C ALA A 61 -5.38 -4.89 13.45
N THR A 62 -6.59 -4.71 12.91
CA THR A 62 -7.83 -5.25 13.50
C THR A 62 -8.23 -6.62 12.99
N VAL A 63 -7.48 -7.23 12.07
CA VAL A 63 -7.79 -8.58 11.57
C VAL A 63 -7.97 -9.55 12.73
N SER A 64 -9.04 -10.35 12.67
CA SER A 64 -9.53 -11.24 13.72
C SER A 64 -10.13 -10.58 14.97
N TRP A 65 -10.14 -9.27 15.15
CA TRP A 65 -10.81 -8.65 16.32
C TRP A 65 -12.34 -8.60 16.17
N PRO A 66 -13.11 -8.63 17.28
CA PRO A 66 -14.52 -8.24 17.27
C PRO A 66 -14.65 -6.79 16.77
N LYS A 67 -15.66 -6.51 15.95
CA LYS A 67 -15.87 -5.16 15.38
C LYS A 67 -16.11 -4.11 16.44
N GLU A 68 -16.65 -4.51 17.59
CA GLU A 68 -16.89 -3.65 18.74
C GLU A 68 -15.59 -3.21 19.46
N GLU A 69 -14.47 -3.87 19.18
CA GLU A 69 -13.14 -3.53 19.73
C GLU A 69 -12.28 -2.71 18.75
N TRP A 70 -12.81 -2.37 17.57
CA TRP A 70 -12.13 -1.52 16.60
C TRP A 70 -12.11 -0.07 17.06
N GLY A 71 -11.02 0.63 16.77
CA GLY A 71 -10.89 2.04 17.11
C GLY A 71 -9.48 2.59 16.92
N PHE A 72 -9.35 3.89 17.14
CA PHE A 72 -8.07 4.60 17.06
C PHE A 72 -7.23 4.49 18.34
N ASP A 73 -7.77 3.88 19.39
CA ASP A 73 -7.04 3.69 20.64
C ASP A 73 -5.69 3.00 20.35
N PRO A 74 -4.59 3.48 20.95
CA PRO A 74 -3.30 2.85 20.77
C PRO A 74 -3.38 1.36 21.07
N SER A 75 -2.83 0.56 20.15
CA SER A 75 -2.68 -0.87 20.34
C SER A 75 -1.20 -1.21 20.59
N SER A 76 -0.95 -2.49 20.83
CA SER A 76 0.38 -3.05 21.06
C SER A 76 0.51 -4.32 20.24
N LEU A 77 1.74 -4.72 19.92
CA LEU A 77 2.00 -5.98 19.23
C LEU A 77 1.36 -7.17 19.96
N ALA A 78 1.26 -7.09 21.28
CA ALA A 78 0.63 -8.11 22.11
C ALA A 78 -0.87 -8.30 21.81
N GLU A 79 -1.57 -7.27 21.34
CA GLU A 79 -3.01 -7.36 21.05
C GLU A 79 -3.30 -7.75 19.60
N MET A 80 -2.27 -7.76 18.77
CA MET A 80 -2.37 -7.98 17.33
C MET A 80 -2.17 -9.44 16.98
N ARG A 81 -2.81 -9.84 15.89
CA ARG A 81 -2.51 -11.10 15.23
C ARG A 81 -1.02 -11.11 14.81
N PRO A 82 -0.22 -12.16 15.14
CA PRO A 82 1.22 -12.17 14.85
C PRO A 82 1.60 -11.93 13.39
N GLY A 83 0.75 -12.35 12.44
CA GLY A 83 0.97 -12.10 11.02
C GLY A 83 1.02 -10.61 10.63
N ALA A 84 0.57 -9.68 11.48
CA ALA A 84 0.72 -8.25 11.25
C ALA A 84 2.18 -7.76 11.34
N TYR A 85 3.03 -8.44 12.12
CA TYR A 85 4.40 -8.00 12.42
C TYR A 85 5.48 -9.10 12.34
N LEU A 86 5.10 -10.38 12.20
CA LEU A 86 6.03 -11.49 11.97
C LEU A 86 5.87 -12.04 10.55
N VAL A 87 6.93 -11.96 9.75
CA VAL A 87 6.88 -12.34 8.33
C VAL A 87 6.52 -13.81 8.09
N GLN A 88 6.98 -14.71 8.97
CA GLN A 88 6.66 -16.14 8.86
C GLN A 88 5.15 -16.37 9.08
N GLU A 89 4.57 -15.74 10.11
CA GLU A 89 3.14 -15.83 10.39
C GLU A 89 2.30 -15.07 9.34
N ARG A 90 2.84 -13.98 8.77
CA ARG A 90 2.24 -13.27 7.64
C ARG A 90 2.02 -14.20 6.46
N VAL A 91 3.03 -14.96 6.06
CA VAL A 91 2.93 -15.92 4.95
C VAL A 91 1.92 -17.03 5.25
N ARG A 92 1.82 -17.46 6.50
CA ARG A 92 0.79 -18.43 6.93
C ARG A 92 -0.61 -17.85 6.85
N ASP A 93 -0.80 -16.59 7.24
CA ASP A 93 -2.08 -15.89 7.13
C ASP A 93 -2.47 -15.65 5.68
N MET A 94 -1.51 -15.31 4.81
CA MET A 94 -1.71 -15.22 3.36
C MET A 94 -2.11 -16.58 2.77
N ASN A 95 -1.42 -17.66 3.16
CA ASN A 95 -1.79 -19.01 2.75
C ASN A 95 -3.22 -19.37 3.17
N ARG A 96 -3.60 -19.00 4.40
CA ARG A 96 -4.96 -19.24 4.91
C ARG A 96 -6.01 -18.44 4.14
N ASN A 97 -5.71 -17.20 3.79
CA ASN A 97 -6.58 -16.35 2.99
C ASN A 97 -6.65 -16.80 1.51
N GLY A 98 -5.67 -17.55 1.03
CA GLY A 98 -5.54 -17.90 -0.39
C GLY A 98 -4.82 -16.83 -1.22
N VAL A 99 -4.00 -16.00 -0.59
CA VAL A 99 -3.22 -14.93 -1.25
C VAL A 99 -1.80 -15.42 -1.54
N LEU A 100 -1.43 -15.41 -2.82
CA LEU A 100 -0.11 -15.83 -3.27
C LEU A 100 0.96 -14.84 -2.82
N ALA A 101 0.78 -13.57 -3.18
CA ALA A 101 1.77 -12.55 -2.91
C ALA A 101 1.11 -11.22 -2.52
N SER A 102 1.85 -10.38 -1.80
CA SER A 102 1.39 -9.03 -1.46
C SER A 102 2.50 -7.99 -1.55
N MET A 103 2.12 -6.75 -1.84
CA MET A 103 2.92 -5.56 -1.58
C MET A 103 2.53 -5.02 -0.19
N CYS A 104 3.50 -4.61 0.62
CA CYS A 104 3.23 -4.14 1.98
C CYS A 104 3.66 -2.68 2.16
N PHE A 105 2.70 -1.78 2.40
CA PHE A 105 2.98 -0.40 2.78
C PHE A 105 3.44 -0.29 4.24
N PRO A 106 4.31 0.69 4.55
CA PRO A 106 4.74 0.98 5.91
C PRO A 106 3.60 1.47 6.82
N SER A 107 3.71 1.22 8.12
CA SER A 107 2.83 1.79 9.15
C SER A 107 3.55 2.89 9.94
N PHE A 108 4.58 2.56 10.71
CA PHE A 108 5.37 3.50 11.51
C PHE A 108 6.10 4.54 10.65
N ALA A 109 6.75 4.10 9.58
CA ALA A 109 7.46 5.04 8.69
C ALA A 109 6.47 6.01 7.99
N GLY A 110 5.17 5.68 8.02
CA GLY A 110 4.11 6.30 7.24
C GLY A 110 4.08 5.73 5.83
N PHE A 111 2.89 5.63 5.23
CA PHE A 111 2.69 4.96 3.94
C PHE A 111 3.68 5.38 2.84
N SER A 112 4.20 6.62 2.84
CA SER A 112 5.27 7.10 1.93
C SER A 112 6.49 7.71 2.65
N GLY A 113 6.84 7.23 3.84
CA GLY A 113 8.03 7.69 4.57
C GLY A 113 7.87 9.05 5.27
N ARG A 114 6.63 9.51 5.50
CA ARG A 114 6.31 10.81 6.13
C ARG A 114 7.04 11.01 7.46
N ARG A 115 7.28 9.94 8.24
CA ARG A 115 8.01 10.01 9.51
C ARG A 115 9.42 10.59 9.34
N PHE A 116 10.14 10.16 8.30
CA PHE A 116 11.48 10.63 8.01
C PHE A 116 11.46 12.00 7.29
N GLN A 117 10.40 12.28 6.54
CA GLN A 117 10.15 13.62 6.01
C GLN A 117 9.88 14.66 7.10
N GLU A 118 9.37 14.27 8.24
CA GLU A 118 9.15 15.16 9.38
C GLU A 118 10.32 15.15 10.37
N ALA A 119 11.41 14.41 10.08
CA ALA A 119 12.62 14.41 10.89
C ALA A 119 13.22 15.83 11.01
N ASP A 120 13.72 16.18 12.20
CA ASP A 120 14.40 17.46 12.43
C ASP A 120 15.80 17.42 11.82
N ASP A 121 16.54 16.32 12.02
CA ASP A 121 17.80 16.03 11.33
C ASP A 121 17.54 15.23 10.03
N LYS A 122 17.68 15.91 8.88
CA LYS A 122 17.49 15.28 7.55
C LYS A 122 18.54 14.25 7.19
N ASP A 123 19.77 14.38 7.70
CA ASP A 123 20.81 13.39 7.45
C ASP A 123 20.50 12.10 8.22
N LEU A 124 20.04 12.24 9.47
CA LEU A 124 19.56 11.12 10.27
C LEU A 124 18.31 10.48 9.64
N GLY A 125 17.34 11.30 9.23
CA GLY A 125 16.13 10.84 8.54
C GLY A 125 16.44 10.01 7.29
N LEU A 126 17.40 10.45 6.47
CA LEU A 126 17.85 9.70 5.29
C LEU A 126 18.52 8.37 5.67
N VAL A 127 19.31 8.33 6.74
CA VAL A 127 19.93 7.09 7.25
C VAL A 127 18.85 6.09 7.68
N MET A 128 17.84 6.54 8.43
CA MET A 128 16.78 5.67 8.92
C MET A 128 15.85 5.21 7.79
N LEU A 129 15.55 6.08 6.82
CA LEU A 129 14.81 5.72 5.62
C LEU A 129 15.50 4.61 4.83
N ARG A 130 16.82 4.72 4.63
CA ARG A 130 17.61 3.69 3.95
C ARG A 130 17.64 2.38 4.71
N ALA A 131 17.77 2.45 6.05
CA ALA A 131 17.71 1.28 6.90
C ALA A 131 16.35 0.58 6.83
N TYR A 132 15.24 1.35 6.81
CA TYR A 132 13.90 0.82 6.58
C TYR A 132 13.78 0.10 5.23
N ASN A 133 14.22 0.75 4.14
CA ASN A 133 14.20 0.15 2.81
C ASN A 133 15.03 -1.15 2.77
N ASP A 134 16.17 -1.18 3.44
CA ASP A 134 17.02 -2.36 3.49
C ASP A 134 16.37 -3.51 4.26
N TRP A 135 15.77 -3.25 5.42
CA TRP A 135 14.99 -4.24 6.16
C TRP A 135 13.80 -4.78 5.35
N HIS A 136 13.03 -3.88 4.75
CA HIS A 136 11.84 -4.27 3.98
C HIS A 136 12.23 -5.17 2.79
N ILE A 137 13.30 -4.83 2.07
CA ILE A 137 13.74 -5.59 0.90
C ILE A 137 14.47 -6.88 1.31
N ASP A 138 15.46 -6.79 2.19
CA ASP A 138 16.41 -7.89 2.48
C ASP A 138 15.92 -8.85 3.56
N GLU A 139 15.02 -8.43 4.44
CA GLU A 139 14.52 -9.26 5.54
C GLU A 139 13.05 -9.61 5.34
N TRP A 140 12.18 -8.60 5.19
CA TRP A 140 10.75 -8.86 5.00
C TRP A 140 10.47 -9.57 3.68
N CYS A 141 10.77 -8.94 2.54
CA CYS A 141 10.45 -9.53 1.25
C CYS A 141 11.32 -10.76 0.91
N ALA A 142 12.63 -10.70 1.18
CA ALA A 142 13.54 -11.77 0.79
C ALA A 142 13.48 -13.02 1.69
N SER A 143 12.88 -12.95 2.88
CA SER A 143 12.68 -14.15 3.73
C SER A 143 11.80 -15.22 3.09
N HIS A 144 10.89 -14.82 2.19
CA HIS A 144 10.05 -15.71 1.42
C HIS A 144 9.99 -15.29 -0.06
N PRO A 145 11.00 -15.69 -0.87
CA PRO A 145 11.05 -15.33 -2.28
C PRO A 145 9.77 -15.70 -3.04
N GLY A 146 9.23 -14.77 -3.82
CA GLY A 146 7.98 -14.93 -4.56
C GLY A 146 6.70 -14.78 -3.73
N ARG A 147 6.79 -14.38 -2.45
CA ARG A 147 5.62 -14.08 -1.62
C ARG A 147 5.36 -12.58 -1.45
N PHE A 148 6.32 -11.73 -1.82
CA PHE A 148 6.19 -10.28 -1.65
C PHE A 148 6.69 -9.52 -2.88
N ILE A 149 6.04 -8.39 -3.16
CA ILE A 149 6.50 -7.37 -4.11
C ILE A 149 7.14 -6.25 -3.28
N PRO A 150 8.47 -6.03 -3.37
CA PRO A 150 9.14 -5.04 -2.53
C PRO A 150 8.72 -3.60 -2.86
N LEU A 151 8.40 -2.82 -1.83
CA LEU A 151 8.01 -1.42 -1.93
C LEU A 151 8.98 -0.53 -1.15
N ALA A 152 9.67 0.36 -1.85
CA ALA A 152 10.55 1.35 -1.22
C ALA A 152 9.78 2.61 -0.81
N ILE A 153 10.35 3.38 0.11
CA ILE A 153 9.98 4.78 0.39
C ILE A 153 11.12 5.73 -0.03
N GLY A 154 10.79 6.98 -0.32
CA GLY A 154 11.73 7.97 -0.86
C GLY A 154 11.97 9.20 0.03
N PRO A 155 13.19 9.76 0.08
CA PRO A 155 13.48 11.01 0.81
C PRO A 155 13.01 12.24 0.01
N VAL A 156 11.69 12.45 -0.04
CA VAL A 156 11.02 13.44 -0.91
C VAL A 156 11.41 14.91 -0.68
N TRP A 157 12.09 15.21 0.43
CA TRP A 157 12.61 16.55 0.75
C TRP A 157 13.93 16.89 0.03
N ASP A 158 14.59 15.90 -0.60
CA ASP A 158 15.84 16.06 -1.32
C ASP A 158 15.79 15.26 -2.63
N MET A 159 15.70 15.96 -3.76
CA MET A 159 15.54 15.34 -5.08
C MET A 159 16.76 14.51 -5.50
N ASP A 160 17.97 14.95 -5.17
CA ASP A 160 19.18 14.21 -5.52
C ASP A 160 19.26 12.91 -4.68
N ALA A 161 18.91 12.99 -3.39
CA ALA A 161 18.81 11.81 -2.53
C ALA A 161 17.70 10.86 -2.99
N LEU A 162 16.56 11.39 -3.45
CA LEU A 162 15.43 10.61 -3.95
C LEU A 162 15.82 9.81 -5.20
N VAL A 163 16.41 10.48 -6.19
CA VAL A 163 16.91 9.82 -7.42
C VAL A 163 17.99 8.78 -7.09
N ALA A 164 18.93 9.11 -6.21
CA ALA A 164 19.96 8.17 -5.78
C ALA A 164 19.36 6.94 -5.08
N GLU A 165 18.30 7.12 -4.30
CA GLU A 165 17.62 6.03 -3.61
C GLU A 165 16.85 5.12 -4.58
N VAL A 166 16.18 5.68 -5.61
CA VAL A 166 15.54 4.90 -6.69
C VAL A 166 16.56 3.95 -7.32
N HIS A 167 17.71 4.44 -7.78
CA HIS A 167 18.74 3.59 -8.37
C HIS A 167 19.32 2.57 -7.38
N ARG A 168 19.45 2.94 -6.11
CA ARG A 168 19.98 2.05 -5.06
C ARG A 168 19.07 0.86 -4.81
N VAL A 169 17.77 1.10 -4.64
CA VAL A 169 16.80 0.01 -4.42
C VAL A 169 16.51 -0.77 -5.71
N ALA A 170 16.63 -0.11 -6.88
CA ALA A 170 16.59 -0.77 -8.18
C ALA A 170 17.68 -1.85 -8.32
N ALA A 171 18.90 -1.55 -7.87
CA ALA A 171 20.01 -2.50 -7.87
C ALA A 171 19.76 -3.74 -6.97
N LYS A 172 18.82 -3.65 -6.04
CA LYS A 172 18.37 -4.76 -5.17
C LYS A 172 17.18 -5.54 -5.74
N GLY A 173 16.66 -5.14 -6.90
CA GLY A 173 15.51 -5.76 -7.54
C GLY A 173 14.14 -5.17 -7.15
N CYS A 174 14.10 -4.13 -6.31
CA CYS A 174 12.87 -3.39 -6.05
C CYS A 174 12.49 -2.56 -7.28
N ARG A 175 11.20 -2.53 -7.63
CA ARG A 175 10.64 -1.80 -8.79
C ARG A 175 9.35 -1.06 -8.42
N ALA A 176 9.14 -0.77 -7.15
CA ALA A 176 8.01 0.01 -6.68
C ALA A 176 8.47 0.99 -5.61
N ILE A 177 7.94 2.20 -5.63
CA ILE A 177 8.21 3.23 -4.62
C ILE A 177 6.90 3.91 -4.21
N SER A 178 6.68 4.00 -2.90
CA SER A 178 5.55 4.72 -2.35
C SER A 178 5.87 6.20 -2.21
N MET A 179 4.96 7.03 -2.72
CA MET A 179 5.10 8.49 -2.75
C MET A 179 3.85 9.17 -2.18
N PRO A 180 3.97 10.41 -1.66
CA PRO A 180 2.80 11.14 -1.17
C PRO A 180 1.76 11.30 -2.28
N GLU A 181 0.53 10.84 -2.08
CA GLU A 181 -0.50 10.99 -3.11
C GLU A 181 -0.85 12.46 -3.38
N MET A 182 -0.86 13.29 -2.33
CA MET A 182 -1.05 14.73 -2.42
C MET A 182 0.16 15.47 -1.81
N PRO A 183 1.27 15.64 -2.55
CA PRO A 183 2.51 16.18 -1.98
C PRO A 183 2.35 17.58 -1.36
N HIS A 184 1.45 18.41 -1.89
CA HIS A 184 1.25 19.78 -1.42
C HIS A 184 0.60 19.89 -0.04
N VAL A 185 -0.19 18.90 0.40
CA VAL A 185 -0.71 18.89 1.78
C VAL A 185 0.40 18.59 2.80
N GLN A 186 1.55 18.11 2.32
CA GLN A 186 2.76 17.84 3.11
C GLN A 186 3.85 18.91 2.91
N GLY A 187 3.50 20.05 2.29
CA GLY A 187 4.43 21.16 2.07
C GLY A 187 5.40 20.98 0.89
N LEU A 188 5.20 19.97 0.04
CA LEU A 188 6.00 19.74 -1.18
C LEU A 188 5.33 20.36 -2.42
N PRO A 189 6.04 20.55 -3.54
CA PRO A 189 5.41 20.97 -4.80
C PRO A 189 4.38 19.95 -5.31
N THR A 190 3.32 20.40 -5.97
CA THR A 190 2.39 19.50 -6.67
C THR A 190 3.12 18.71 -7.76
N TYR A 191 2.57 17.57 -8.19
CA TYR A 191 3.13 16.79 -9.30
C TYR A 191 3.10 17.52 -10.66
N GLN A 192 2.50 18.71 -10.74
CA GLN A 192 2.58 19.57 -11.91
C GLN A 192 3.89 20.36 -12.00
N SER A 193 4.62 20.49 -10.89
CA SER A 193 5.91 21.18 -10.84
C SER A 193 7.01 20.34 -11.48
N ASP A 194 7.91 21.02 -12.19
CA ASP A 194 9.17 20.48 -12.71
C ASP A 194 10.14 19.99 -11.62
N TYR A 195 9.88 20.30 -10.34
CA TYR A 195 10.58 19.71 -9.19
C TYR A 195 10.69 18.19 -9.30
N TRP A 196 9.63 17.52 -9.76
CA TRP A 196 9.56 16.06 -9.85
C TRP A 196 10.18 15.47 -11.12
N ASP A 197 10.67 16.29 -12.05
CA ASP A 197 11.21 15.80 -13.33
C ASP A 197 12.38 14.81 -13.18
N PRO A 198 13.38 15.04 -12.31
CA PRO A 198 14.47 14.09 -12.12
C PRO A 198 13.96 12.76 -11.56
N PHE A 199 13.02 12.80 -10.62
CA PHE A 199 12.38 11.61 -10.08
C PHE A 199 11.62 10.83 -11.15
N PHE A 200 10.74 11.48 -11.91
CA PHE A 200 9.97 10.84 -12.98
C PHE A 200 10.86 10.25 -14.09
N THR A 201 11.99 10.91 -14.38
CA THR A 201 13.01 10.35 -15.26
C THR A 201 13.58 9.05 -14.68
N ALA A 202 14.05 9.08 -13.42
CA ALA A 202 14.65 7.92 -12.78
C ALA A 202 13.70 6.73 -12.66
N VAL A 203 12.44 6.95 -12.24
CA VAL A 203 11.46 5.86 -12.14
C VAL A 203 11.06 5.32 -13.51
N SER A 204 11.03 6.15 -14.55
CA SER A 204 10.74 5.67 -15.91
C SER A 204 11.90 4.85 -16.48
N ASP A 205 13.15 5.27 -16.25
CA ASP A 205 14.35 4.57 -16.73
C ASP A 205 14.54 3.21 -16.06
N GLU A 206 14.19 3.10 -14.77
CA GLU A 206 14.28 1.87 -13.98
C GLU A 206 13.00 1.00 -14.04
N ASP A 207 11.97 1.44 -14.76
CA ASP A 207 10.65 0.78 -14.90
C ASP A 207 9.89 0.61 -13.56
N PHE A 208 9.96 1.63 -12.70
CA PHE A 208 9.30 1.64 -11.39
C PHE A 208 7.80 1.95 -11.50
N VAL A 209 7.05 1.33 -10.58
CA VAL A 209 5.70 1.75 -10.23
C VAL A 209 5.78 2.78 -9.10
N VAL A 210 5.14 3.94 -9.30
CA VAL A 210 4.90 4.93 -8.25
C VAL A 210 3.57 4.59 -7.58
N CYS A 211 3.63 4.06 -6.37
CA CYS A 211 2.45 3.70 -5.59
C CYS A 211 1.99 4.89 -4.76
N LEU A 212 0.72 5.27 -4.89
CA LEU A 212 0.10 6.40 -4.21
C LEU A 212 -1.04 5.86 -3.35
N HIS A 213 -0.90 6.03 -2.04
CA HIS A 213 -1.84 5.51 -1.06
C HIS A 213 -2.66 6.65 -0.45
N ILE A 214 -3.99 6.49 -0.37
CA ILE A 214 -4.93 7.54 0.07
C ILE A 214 -4.56 8.16 1.41
N GLY A 215 -4.05 7.33 2.32
CA GLY A 215 -3.45 7.70 3.60
C GLY A 215 -2.50 8.91 3.59
N GLN A 216 -1.86 9.23 2.46
CA GLN A 216 -0.91 10.34 2.33
C GLN A 216 -1.52 11.63 1.78
N GLY A 217 -2.82 11.64 1.44
CA GLY A 217 -3.53 12.82 0.98
C GLY A 217 -4.81 13.13 1.75
N LEU A 218 -5.07 12.39 2.83
CA LEU A 218 -6.23 12.54 3.69
C LEU A 218 -6.48 13.97 4.19
N ASP A 219 -5.42 14.74 4.47
CA ASP A 219 -5.49 16.16 4.87
C ASP A 219 -6.10 17.08 3.78
N ALA A 220 -6.26 16.60 2.54
CA ALA A 220 -6.96 17.32 1.47
C ALA A 220 -8.49 17.33 1.65
N ILE A 221 -9.03 16.44 2.49
CA ILE A 221 -10.45 16.38 2.82
C ILE A 221 -10.70 17.28 4.04
N ASP A 222 -10.99 18.57 3.77
CA ASP A 222 -11.31 19.55 4.82
C ASP A 222 -12.72 19.30 5.37
N MET A 223 -12.79 18.71 6.57
CA MET A 223 -14.03 18.35 7.26
C MET A 223 -14.34 19.35 8.37
N GLY A 224 -15.63 19.69 8.53
CA GLY A 224 -16.08 20.50 9.64
C GLY A 224 -15.76 19.84 10.99
N PRO A 225 -15.47 20.61 12.05
CA PRO A 225 -14.93 20.11 13.32
C PRO A 225 -15.87 19.17 14.09
N ASP A 226 -17.17 19.16 13.76
CA ASP A 226 -18.19 18.36 14.43
C ASP A 226 -18.51 17.03 13.70
N LEU A 227 -17.81 16.73 12.59
CA LEU A 227 -18.05 15.53 11.80
C LEU A 227 -17.34 14.30 12.38
N SER A 228 -18.00 13.14 12.32
CA SER A 228 -17.41 11.86 12.75
C SER A 228 -16.34 11.38 11.77
N TYR A 229 -15.46 10.50 12.25
CA TYR A 229 -14.47 9.80 11.43
C TYR A 229 -15.09 9.05 10.24
N ASP A 230 -16.35 8.62 10.33
CA ASP A 230 -17.05 7.96 9.21
C ASP A 230 -17.09 8.85 7.96
N ASN A 231 -17.30 10.16 8.14
CA ASN A 231 -17.40 11.06 7.00
C ASN A 231 -16.10 11.12 6.21
N PHE A 232 -14.99 11.03 6.92
CA PHE A 232 -13.65 11.01 6.35
C PHE A 232 -13.35 9.65 5.69
N MET A 233 -13.60 8.55 6.40
CA MET A 233 -13.35 7.19 5.88
C MET A 233 -14.18 6.91 4.62
N VAL A 234 -15.45 7.33 4.59
CA VAL A 234 -16.32 7.14 3.41
C VAL A 234 -15.84 7.95 2.20
N LEU A 235 -15.17 9.09 2.42
CA LEU A 235 -14.71 9.99 1.36
C LEU A 235 -13.23 9.82 1.00
N SER A 236 -12.49 8.94 1.65
CA SER A 236 -11.04 8.81 1.51
C SER A 236 -10.60 8.58 0.05
N THR A 237 -11.36 7.78 -0.71
CA THR A 237 -11.16 7.54 -2.15
C THR A 237 -11.18 8.80 -3.02
N GLN A 238 -11.74 9.92 -2.53
CA GLN A 238 -11.73 11.19 -3.24
C GLN A 238 -10.33 11.81 -3.34
N VAL A 239 -9.39 11.40 -2.47
CA VAL A 239 -7.98 11.79 -2.55
C VAL A 239 -7.40 11.39 -3.92
N SER A 240 -7.65 10.16 -4.37
CA SER A 240 -7.17 9.69 -5.68
C SER A 240 -7.79 10.44 -6.85
N VAL A 241 -9.04 10.88 -6.74
CA VAL A 241 -9.66 11.76 -7.75
C VAL A 241 -8.87 13.08 -7.89
N LEU A 242 -8.51 13.69 -6.76
CA LEU A 242 -7.75 14.94 -6.74
C LEU A 242 -6.34 14.74 -7.30
N CYS A 243 -5.66 13.68 -6.89
CA CYS A 243 -4.32 13.34 -7.37
C CYS A 243 -4.30 13.08 -8.88
N VAL A 244 -5.27 12.32 -9.41
CA VAL A 244 -5.38 12.07 -10.84
C VAL A 244 -5.59 13.36 -11.61
N GLN A 245 -6.37 14.31 -11.10
CA GLN A 245 -6.48 15.62 -11.76
C GLN A 245 -5.13 16.33 -11.83
N ASP A 246 -4.34 16.30 -10.76
CA ASP A 246 -3.00 16.90 -10.74
C ASP A 246 -2.05 16.24 -11.74
N LEU A 247 -1.97 14.91 -11.76
CA LEU A 247 -1.09 14.17 -12.67
C LEU A 247 -1.52 14.28 -14.13
N LEU A 248 -2.82 14.17 -14.39
CA LEU A 248 -3.37 14.14 -15.75
C LEU A 248 -3.30 15.51 -16.43
N TRP A 249 -3.55 16.60 -15.69
CA TRP A 249 -3.41 17.96 -16.24
C TRP A 249 -1.98 18.48 -16.19
N GLY A 250 -1.16 17.94 -15.28
CA GLY A 250 0.29 18.11 -15.26
C GLY A 250 0.99 17.51 -16.48
N PRO A 251 2.28 17.81 -16.69
CA PRO A 251 3.03 17.33 -17.84
C PRO A 251 3.51 15.89 -17.71
N ALA A 252 3.57 15.33 -16.49
CA ALA A 252 4.27 14.07 -16.19
C ALA A 252 3.84 12.90 -17.08
N LEU A 253 2.54 12.57 -17.11
CA LEU A 253 2.03 11.43 -17.89
C LEU A 253 2.25 11.60 -19.40
N ARG A 254 2.34 12.84 -19.90
CA ARG A 254 2.61 13.12 -21.32
C ARG A 254 4.10 13.16 -21.65
N LYS A 255 4.92 13.57 -20.68
CA LYS A 255 6.38 13.71 -20.81
C LYS A 255 7.10 12.36 -20.67
N TYR A 256 6.55 11.46 -19.86
CA TYR A 256 7.15 10.16 -19.54
C TYR A 256 6.22 9.01 -19.92
N PRO A 257 6.25 8.52 -21.18
CA PRO A 257 5.36 7.45 -21.66
C PRO A 257 5.47 6.12 -20.90
N GLY A 258 6.57 5.88 -20.18
CA GLY A 258 6.79 4.69 -19.35
C GLY A 258 6.40 4.84 -17.89
N LEU A 259 5.93 6.02 -17.45
CA LEU A 259 5.59 6.27 -16.05
C LEU A 259 4.39 5.42 -15.63
N LYS A 260 4.50 4.69 -14.52
CA LYS A 260 3.44 3.83 -14.00
C LYS A 260 3.01 4.33 -12.63
N ILE A 261 1.71 4.55 -12.45
CA ILE A 261 1.11 5.02 -11.20
C ILE A 261 0.10 3.97 -10.70
N ALA A 262 0.23 3.54 -9.46
CA ALA A 262 -0.79 2.72 -8.78
C ALA A 262 -1.52 3.56 -7.73
N PHE A 263 -2.85 3.51 -7.72
CA PHE A 263 -3.71 4.20 -6.74
C PHE A 263 -4.24 3.18 -5.75
N SER A 264 -3.52 3.03 -4.64
CA SER A 264 -3.72 2.05 -3.57
C SER A 264 -4.78 2.52 -2.58
N GLU A 265 -5.73 1.64 -2.25
CA GLU A 265 -6.92 1.95 -1.42
C GLU A 265 -7.78 3.11 -2.02
N GLY A 266 -7.55 3.44 -3.29
CA GLY A 266 -8.19 4.55 -3.99
C GLY A 266 -9.62 4.25 -4.46
N GLY A 267 -10.00 2.96 -4.48
CA GLY A 267 -11.26 2.49 -5.03
C GLY A 267 -11.38 2.73 -6.54
N ILE A 268 -12.43 2.17 -7.14
CA ILE A 268 -12.62 2.25 -8.60
C ILE A 268 -13.93 2.95 -9.00
N GLY A 269 -14.82 3.23 -8.05
CA GLY A 269 -16.15 3.80 -8.31
C GLY A 269 -16.17 5.20 -8.92
N TRP A 270 -15.17 6.04 -8.65
CA TRP A 270 -15.09 7.40 -9.19
C TRP A 270 -14.60 7.43 -10.65
N ILE A 271 -13.94 6.37 -11.12
CA ILE A 271 -13.21 6.37 -12.40
C ILE A 271 -14.13 6.60 -13.60
N PRO A 272 -15.24 5.85 -13.81
CA PRO A 272 -16.06 6.03 -15.00
C PRO A 272 -16.55 7.47 -15.17
N PHE A 273 -17.00 8.07 -14.07
CA PHE A 273 -17.44 9.46 -14.06
C PHE A 273 -16.29 10.42 -14.36
N LEU A 274 -15.10 10.19 -13.80
CA LEU A 274 -13.95 11.05 -14.05
C LEU A 274 -13.54 11.02 -15.51
N LEU A 275 -13.47 9.82 -16.13
CA LEU A 275 -13.07 9.65 -17.53
C LEU A 275 -13.99 10.41 -18.49
N ASP A 276 -15.31 10.29 -18.32
CA ASP A 276 -16.29 11.08 -19.09
C ASP A 276 -16.08 12.58 -18.89
N ARG A 277 -15.79 12.99 -17.64
CA ARG A 277 -15.64 14.40 -17.28
C ARG A 277 -14.39 15.02 -17.88
N VAL A 278 -13.24 14.35 -17.82
CA VAL A 278 -11.97 14.88 -18.34
C VAL A 278 -11.97 14.97 -19.86
N ASP A 279 -12.57 13.99 -20.54
CA ASP A 279 -12.68 13.97 -22.00
C ASP A 279 -13.61 15.08 -22.50
N ARG A 280 -14.79 15.21 -21.88
CA ARG A 280 -15.71 16.30 -22.18
C ARG A 280 -15.08 17.67 -21.88
N HIS A 281 -14.35 17.80 -20.77
CA HIS A 281 -13.65 19.04 -20.44
C HIS A 281 -12.61 19.37 -21.51
N TYR A 282 -11.76 18.41 -21.88
CA TYR A 282 -10.73 18.59 -22.90
C TYR A 282 -11.33 19.08 -24.21
N VAL A 283 -12.39 18.42 -24.71
CA VAL A 283 -13.08 18.80 -25.95
C VAL A 283 -13.72 20.19 -25.87
N ASN A 284 -14.37 20.53 -24.77
CA ASN A 284 -15.13 21.78 -24.66
C ASN A 284 -14.26 22.98 -24.29
N GLN A 285 -13.18 22.77 -23.53
CA GLN A 285 -12.35 23.83 -22.95
C GLN A 285 -11.01 23.98 -23.68
N ARG A 286 -10.99 23.83 -25.02
CA ARG A 286 -9.77 23.97 -25.85
C ARG A 286 -8.98 25.26 -25.60
N TRP A 287 -9.63 26.30 -25.11
CA TRP A 287 -9.00 27.59 -24.77
C TRP A 287 -7.95 27.47 -23.65
N THR A 288 -7.95 26.40 -22.85
CA THR A 288 -6.94 26.16 -21.80
C THR A 288 -5.59 25.70 -22.37
N GLY A 289 -5.52 25.37 -23.67
CA GLY A 289 -4.27 25.09 -24.38
C GLY A 289 -3.61 23.75 -24.05
N GLN A 290 -4.32 22.84 -23.36
CA GLN A 290 -3.85 21.49 -23.08
C GLN A 290 -3.69 20.67 -24.37
N ASP A 291 -2.63 19.88 -24.46
CA ASP A 291 -2.34 19.00 -25.61
C ASP A 291 -1.98 17.59 -25.11
N PHE A 292 -2.80 16.61 -25.49
CA PHE A 292 -2.63 15.19 -25.17
C PHE A 292 -2.07 14.39 -26.36
N GLY A 293 -1.43 15.05 -27.34
CA GLY A 293 -0.74 14.36 -28.44
C GLY A 293 -1.67 13.57 -29.36
N GLY A 294 -2.91 14.05 -29.52
CA GLY A 294 -3.95 13.37 -30.31
C GLY A 294 -4.75 12.31 -29.57
N LYS A 295 -4.42 12.01 -28.30
CA LYS A 295 -5.20 11.15 -27.42
C LYS A 295 -6.24 11.94 -26.61
N MET A 296 -7.22 11.24 -26.08
CA MET A 296 -8.11 11.73 -25.04
C MET A 296 -7.44 11.56 -23.66
N PRO A 297 -7.71 12.46 -22.68
CA PRO A 297 -7.19 12.31 -21.33
C PRO A 297 -7.53 10.96 -20.70
N SER A 298 -8.71 10.40 -20.99
CA SER A 298 -9.09 9.06 -20.50
C SER A 298 -8.22 7.93 -21.07
N GLU A 299 -7.68 8.08 -22.28
CA GLU A 299 -6.72 7.13 -22.85
C GLU A 299 -5.38 7.22 -22.13
N VAL A 300 -4.88 8.44 -21.90
CA VAL A 300 -3.64 8.66 -21.14
C VAL A 300 -3.77 8.15 -19.69
N PHE A 301 -4.91 8.37 -19.03
CA PHE A 301 -5.13 7.78 -17.71
C PHE A 301 -4.97 6.25 -17.73
N ARG A 302 -5.62 5.55 -18.67
CA ARG A 302 -5.55 4.08 -18.77
C ARG A 302 -4.18 3.55 -19.17
N GLU A 303 -3.36 4.32 -19.89
CA GLU A 303 -2.00 3.90 -20.26
C GLU A 303 -1.05 3.89 -19.06
N HIS A 304 -1.30 4.74 -18.07
CA HIS A 304 -0.36 5.02 -16.99
C HIS A 304 -0.80 4.52 -15.61
N SER A 305 -2.04 4.06 -15.47
CA SER A 305 -2.64 3.83 -14.16
C SER A 305 -2.93 2.35 -13.88
N LEU A 306 -2.77 1.97 -12.60
CA LEU A 306 -3.35 0.80 -11.99
C LEU A 306 -4.26 1.29 -10.85
N ALA A 307 -5.56 1.04 -10.96
CA ALA A 307 -6.55 1.42 -9.97
C ALA A 307 -6.85 0.24 -9.05
N CYS A 308 -6.63 0.44 -7.76
CA CYS A 308 -6.73 -0.62 -6.77
C CYS A 308 -8.04 -0.50 -5.99
N PHE A 309 -8.58 -1.64 -5.56
CA PHE A 309 -9.78 -1.67 -4.73
C PHE A 309 -9.80 -2.90 -3.81
N ILE A 310 -10.42 -2.72 -2.65
CA ILE A 310 -10.74 -3.80 -1.71
C ILE A 310 -12.09 -4.42 -2.08
N SER A 311 -13.17 -3.64 -2.03
CA SER A 311 -14.53 -4.13 -2.28
C SER A 311 -15.39 -3.04 -2.88
N ASP A 312 -15.88 -3.27 -4.10
CA ASP A 312 -16.54 -2.24 -4.90
C ASP A 312 -17.63 -2.84 -5.83
N PRO A 313 -18.65 -3.54 -5.29
CA PRO A 313 -19.56 -4.40 -6.06
C PRO A 313 -20.38 -3.66 -7.11
N THR A 314 -20.69 -2.37 -6.88
CA THR A 314 -21.40 -1.55 -7.86
C THR A 314 -20.45 -1.07 -8.96
N SER A 315 -19.27 -0.59 -8.57
CA SER A 315 -18.23 -0.10 -9.48
C SER A 315 -17.75 -1.19 -10.42
N LEU A 316 -17.61 -2.43 -9.93
CA LEU A 316 -17.23 -3.59 -10.74
C LEU A 316 -18.19 -3.87 -11.89
N LYS A 317 -19.46 -3.47 -11.84
CA LYS A 317 -20.39 -3.59 -12.98
C LYS A 317 -19.97 -2.73 -14.18
N LEU A 318 -19.12 -1.74 -13.94
CA LEU A 318 -18.57 -0.80 -14.93
C LEU A 318 -17.11 -1.12 -15.28
N TYR A 319 -16.57 -2.28 -14.89
CA TYR A 319 -15.16 -2.64 -15.10
C TYR A 319 -14.67 -2.50 -16.55
N ARG A 320 -15.55 -2.71 -17.54
CA ARG A 320 -15.20 -2.52 -18.96
C ARG A 320 -15.08 -1.05 -19.35
N GLU A 321 -15.89 -0.17 -18.75
CA GLU A 321 -15.81 1.29 -18.97
C GLU A 321 -14.56 1.87 -18.28
N ILE A 322 -14.22 1.35 -17.10
CA ILE A 322 -12.97 1.67 -16.40
C ILE A 322 -11.78 1.20 -17.26
N GLY A 323 -11.86 -0.02 -17.76
CA GLY A 323 -10.81 -0.72 -18.47
C GLY A 323 -10.29 -1.86 -17.59
N VAL A 324 -10.69 -3.09 -17.91
CA VAL A 324 -10.35 -4.27 -17.10
C VAL A 324 -8.84 -4.45 -16.91
N ASP A 325 -8.04 -3.99 -17.86
CA ASP A 325 -6.59 -4.13 -17.83
C ASP A 325 -5.92 -3.20 -16.79
N ILE A 326 -6.62 -2.24 -16.20
CA ILE A 326 -6.05 -1.33 -15.20
C ILE A 326 -6.59 -1.54 -13.79
N ILE A 327 -7.40 -2.57 -13.56
CA ILE A 327 -8.00 -2.83 -12.25
C ILE A 327 -7.14 -3.85 -11.50
N ALA A 328 -6.79 -3.57 -10.25
CA ALA A 328 -6.10 -4.49 -9.36
C ALA A 328 -6.89 -4.69 -8.06
N PHE A 329 -6.94 -5.93 -7.59
CA PHE A 329 -7.50 -6.25 -6.29
C PHE A 329 -6.48 -6.03 -5.17
N GLU A 330 -6.96 -5.60 -4.01
CA GLU A 330 -6.18 -5.52 -2.78
C GLU A 330 -6.95 -6.09 -1.59
N THR A 331 -6.22 -6.51 -0.56
CA THR A 331 -6.78 -7.15 0.63
C THR A 331 -6.67 -6.25 1.84
N ASP A 332 -5.79 -5.24 1.84
CA ASP A 332 -5.60 -4.28 2.92
C ASP A 332 -5.35 -4.95 4.29
N TYR A 333 -4.69 -6.11 4.29
CA TYR A 333 -4.33 -6.77 5.55
C TYR A 333 -3.23 -5.94 6.25
N PRO A 334 -3.30 -5.63 7.56
CA PRO A 334 -4.26 -6.12 8.55
C PRO A 334 -5.30 -5.08 9.00
N HIS A 335 -5.56 -4.06 8.18
CA HIS A 335 -6.45 -2.95 8.51
C HIS A 335 -7.93 -3.37 8.62
N SER A 336 -8.78 -2.42 9.01
CA SER A 336 -10.21 -2.63 9.23
C SER A 336 -11.02 -2.97 7.99
N ASP A 337 -10.59 -2.53 6.80
CA ASP A 337 -11.27 -2.87 5.56
C ASP A 337 -10.83 -4.23 5.01
N SER A 338 -9.91 -4.92 5.69
CA SER A 338 -9.37 -6.18 5.21
C SER A 338 -10.42 -7.26 4.99
N LEU A 339 -10.27 -7.96 3.86
CA LEU A 339 -11.11 -9.10 3.50
C LEU A 339 -10.61 -10.43 4.04
N TRP A 340 -9.56 -10.44 4.87
CA TRP A 340 -9.08 -11.66 5.50
C TRP A 340 -10.16 -12.29 6.39
N PRO A 341 -10.40 -13.63 6.33
CA PRO A 341 -9.68 -14.66 5.58
C PRO A 341 -10.41 -15.11 4.29
N ASP A 342 -11.38 -14.34 3.82
CA ASP A 342 -12.33 -14.71 2.76
C ASP A 342 -12.21 -13.79 1.52
N ALA A 343 -10.98 -13.29 1.26
CA ALA A 343 -10.72 -12.37 0.16
C ALA A 343 -11.06 -12.96 -1.21
N PRO A 344 -10.67 -14.22 -1.54
CA PRO A 344 -11.03 -14.83 -2.82
C PRO A 344 -12.53 -14.98 -3.03
N GLU A 345 -13.28 -15.39 -2.00
CA GLU A 345 -14.74 -15.56 -2.05
C GLU A 345 -15.44 -14.23 -2.30
N THR A 346 -15.01 -13.19 -1.60
CA THR A 346 -15.58 -11.85 -1.73
C THR A 346 -15.32 -11.31 -3.13
N LEU A 347 -14.08 -11.38 -3.63
CA LEU A 347 -13.74 -10.95 -4.99
C LEU A 347 -14.53 -11.73 -6.04
N LEU A 348 -14.55 -13.07 -5.94
CA LEU A 348 -15.26 -13.92 -6.89
C LEU A 348 -16.75 -13.56 -6.94
N SER A 349 -17.40 -13.42 -5.78
CA SER A 349 -18.82 -13.08 -5.70
C SER A 349 -19.12 -11.73 -6.36
N GLN A 350 -18.27 -10.72 -6.15
CA GLN A 350 -18.46 -9.40 -6.78
C GLN A 350 -18.23 -9.43 -8.29
N CYS A 351 -17.19 -10.13 -8.74
CA CYS A 351 -16.91 -10.33 -10.16
C CYS A 351 -18.03 -11.09 -10.87
N GLU A 352 -18.56 -12.15 -10.27
CA GLU A 352 -19.72 -12.89 -10.80
C GLU A 352 -20.97 -11.99 -10.84
N GLY A 353 -21.21 -11.21 -9.79
CA GLY A 353 -22.29 -10.22 -9.75
C GLY A 353 -22.17 -9.10 -10.80
N ALA A 354 -20.96 -8.84 -11.28
CA ALA A 354 -20.65 -7.92 -12.38
C ALA A 354 -20.63 -8.58 -13.76
N GLY A 355 -20.73 -9.91 -13.85
CA GLY A 355 -20.62 -10.65 -15.10
C GLY A 355 -19.21 -10.66 -15.69
N CYS A 356 -18.17 -10.64 -14.85
CA CYS A 356 -16.79 -10.86 -15.27
C CYS A 356 -16.60 -12.26 -15.84
N SER A 357 -15.85 -12.39 -16.92
CA SER A 357 -15.39 -13.70 -17.39
C SER A 357 -14.25 -14.23 -16.52
N ASP A 358 -13.95 -15.52 -16.61
CA ASP A 358 -12.79 -16.11 -15.93
C ASP A 358 -11.47 -15.40 -16.29
N GLU A 359 -11.33 -14.90 -17.53
CA GLU A 359 -10.17 -14.10 -17.95
C GLU A 359 -10.13 -12.72 -17.28
N ASP A 360 -11.29 -12.05 -17.16
CA ASP A 360 -11.39 -10.75 -16.50
C ASP A 360 -11.07 -10.89 -15.00
N ILE A 361 -11.51 -11.98 -14.37
CA ILE A 361 -11.19 -12.31 -12.97
C ILE A 361 -9.69 -12.49 -12.79
N ASP A 362 -9.05 -13.30 -13.64
CA ASP A 362 -7.59 -13.49 -13.63
C ASP A 362 -6.83 -12.17 -13.82
N LYS A 363 -7.33 -11.25 -14.66
CA LYS A 363 -6.76 -9.91 -14.85
C LYS A 363 -6.80 -9.12 -13.55
N ILE A 364 -7.99 -8.99 -12.97
CA ILE A 364 -8.25 -8.22 -11.76
C ILE A 364 -7.48 -8.80 -10.56
N SER A 365 -7.47 -10.13 -10.41
CA SER A 365 -6.98 -10.77 -9.19
C SER A 365 -5.47 -10.94 -9.14
N TRP A 366 -4.77 -10.99 -10.30
CA TRP A 366 -3.31 -11.11 -10.28
C TRP A 366 -2.58 -10.64 -11.55
N ARG A 367 -3.11 -10.83 -12.77
CA ARG A 367 -2.31 -10.58 -14.00
C ARG A 367 -2.00 -9.11 -14.21
N ASN A 368 -2.91 -8.21 -13.86
CA ASN A 368 -2.67 -6.78 -14.00
C ASN A 368 -1.55 -6.34 -13.06
N VAL A 369 -1.57 -6.78 -11.80
CA VAL A 369 -0.49 -6.52 -10.82
C VAL A 369 0.85 -7.08 -11.32
N ALA A 370 0.87 -8.36 -11.72
CA ALA A 370 2.07 -9.02 -12.25
C ALA A 370 2.67 -8.25 -13.44
N ARG A 371 1.85 -7.89 -14.44
CA ARG A 371 2.27 -7.11 -15.61
C ARG A 371 2.76 -5.71 -15.23
N PHE A 372 2.01 -5.00 -14.40
CA PHE A 372 2.26 -3.60 -14.09
C PHE A 372 3.53 -3.43 -13.25
N CYS A 373 3.73 -4.29 -12.25
CA CYS A 373 4.89 -4.27 -11.35
C CYS A 373 6.12 -5.02 -11.88
N GLY A 374 6.05 -5.64 -13.06
CA GLY A 374 7.13 -6.50 -13.58
C GLY A 374 7.39 -7.73 -12.70
N TYR A 375 6.37 -8.18 -11.97
CA TYR A 375 6.44 -9.31 -11.04
C TYR A 375 6.04 -10.61 -11.74
N ASP A 376 6.92 -11.62 -11.72
CA ASP A 376 6.60 -12.98 -12.18
C ASP A 376 6.18 -13.85 -10.98
N PRO A 377 4.88 -14.10 -10.78
CA PRO A 377 4.38 -14.92 -9.67
C PRO A 377 4.87 -16.37 -9.72
N PHE A 378 5.37 -16.83 -10.87
CA PHE A 378 5.74 -18.23 -11.08
C PHE A 378 7.26 -18.44 -11.20
N ALA A 379 8.06 -17.40 -11.00
CA ALA A 379 9.52 -17.50 -11.04
C ALA A 379 10.06 -18.47 -9.96
N VAL A 380 9.40 -18.50 -8.79
CA VAL A 380 9.78 -19.35 -7.64
C VAL A 380 8.71 -20.39 -7.30
N ILE A 381 7.42 -20.03 -7.43
CA ILE A 381 6.29 -20.86 -7.00
C ILE A 381 5.55 -21.38 -8.24
N PRO A 382 5.52 -22.69 -8.51
CA PRO A 382 4.77 -23.24 -9.64
C PRO A 382 3.30 -22.86 -9.58
N LYS A 383 2.67 -22.62 -10.75
CA LYS A 383 1.29 -22.12 -10.84
C LYS A 383 0.29 -23.02 -10.08
N GLU A 384 0.48 -24.33 -10.11
CA GLU A 384 -0.36 -25.31 -9.39
C GLU A 384 -0.23 -25.24 -7.86
N GLN A 385 0.83 -24.62 -7.33
CA GLN A 385 1.03 -24.36 -5.90
C GLN A 385 0.61 -22.94 -5.51
N ALA A 386 0.29 -22.11 -6.49
CA ALA A 386 -0.05 -20.71 -6.32
C ALA A 386 -1.57 -20.45 -6.21
N THR A 387 -2.40 -21.47 -6.38
CA THR A 387 -3.86 -21.32 -6.30
C THR A 387 -4.34 -21.20 -4.87
N VAL A 388 -5.51 -20.57 -4.68
CA VAL A 388 -6.19 -20.45 -3.38
C VAL A 388 -6.25 -21.78 -2.65
N GLY A 389 -6.65 -22.86 -3.32
CA GLY A 389 -6.77 -24.17 -2.68
C GLY A 389 -5.43 -24.80 -2.30
N ALA A 390 -4.40 -24.63 -3.14
CA ALA A 390 -3.05 -25.13 -2.84
C ALA A 390 -2.40 -24.38 -1.67
N LEU A 391 -2.63 -23.07 -1.58
CA LEU A 391 -2.16 -22.22 -0.49
C LEU A 391 -2.88 -22.58 0.82
N ARG A 392 -4.21 -22.69 0.80
CA ARG A 392 -5.01 -23.06 1.98
C ARG A 392 -4.69 -24.45 2.51
N ALA A 393 -4.31 -25.38 1.63
CA ALA A 393 -3.86 -26.71 2.04
C ALA A 393 -2.61 -26.68 2.94
N GLN A 394 -1.77 -25.63 2.84
CA GLN A 394 -0.55 -25.46 3.63
C GLN A 394 -0.79 -24.78 4.99
N ALA A 395 -1.97 -24.21 5.22
CA ALA A 395 -2.27 -23.39 6.41
C ALA A 395 -3.62 -23.76 7.04
N ARG A 396 -3.97 -25.06 7.04
CA ARG A 396 -5.25 -25.54 7.61
C ARG A 396 -5.35 -25.33 9.11
N ASP A 397 -4.22 -25.24 9.79
CA ASP A 397 -4.09 -25.04 11.22
C ASP A 397 -4.16 -23.56 11.64
N VAL A 398 -4.07 -22.62 10.70
CA VAL A 398 -4.23 -21.18 10.98
C VAL A 398 -5.68 -20.89 11.38
N GLU A 399 -5.85 -20.41 12.61
CA GLU A 399 -7.15 -20.07 13.20
C GLU A 399 -7.78 -18.84 12.54
N THR A 400 -9.05 -18.95 12.15
CA THR A 400 -9.85 -17.85 11.56
C THR A 400 -10.94 -17.33 12.48
N ALA A 401 -10.93 -17.75 13.74
CA ALA A 401 -11.90 -17.27 14.71
C ALA A 401 -11.68 -15.78 15.01
N VAL A 402 -12.78 -15.10 15.37
CA VAL A 402 -12.71 -13.78 15.96
C VAL A 402 -12.18 -13.90 17.39
N ILE A 403 -11.10 -13.19 17.70
CA ILE A 403 -10.32 -13.22 18.95
C ILE A 403 -10.17 -11.78 19.45
N SER A 404 -10.56 -11.54 20.70
CA SER A 404 -10.46 -10.20 21.30
C SER A 404 -9.01 -9.77 21.53
N ARG A 405 -8.79 -8.46 21.61
CA ARG A 405 -7.51 -7.85 21.98
C ARG A 405 -6.95 -8.43 23.28
N ARG A 406 -7.82 -8.67 24.27
CA ARG A 406 -7.44 -9.25 25.57
C ARG A 406 -6.92 -10.68 25.45
N GLU A 407 -7.55 -11.49 24.60
CA GLU A 407 -7.13 -12.87 24.37
C GLU A 407 -5.80 -12.91 23.60
N TRP A 408 -5.63 -12.06 22.57
CA TRP A 408 -4.34 -11.91 21.89
C TRP A 408 -3.23 -11.54 22.86
N ARG A 409 -3.48 -10.54 23.74
CA ARG A 409 -2.53 -10.14 24.77
C ARG A 409 -2.14 -11.29 25.68
N ALA A 410 -3.11 -12.07 26.16
CA ALA A 410 -2.84 -13.22 27.02
C ALA A 410 -1.99 -14.29 26.32
N ARG A 411 -2.20 -14.51 25.01
CA ARG A 411 -1.38 -15.43 24.20
C ARG A 411 0.04 -14.90 24.04
N TYR A 412 0.21 -13.62 23.71
CA TYR A 412 1.52 -12.99 23.58
C TYR A 412 2.30 -13.01 24.90
N GLU A 413 1.65 -12.72 26.03
CA GLU A 413 2.30 -12.74 27.34
C GLU A 413 2.73 -14.14 27.78
N ALA A 414 2.10 -15.18 27.25
CA ALA A 414 2.51 -16.57 27.48
C ALA A 414 3.72 -16.99 26.64
N ASP A 415 3.93 -16.38 25.46
CA ASP A 415 5.04 -16.65 24.55
C ASP A 415 5.42 -15.38 23.75
N PRO A 416 6.18 -14.44 24.37
CA PRO A 416 6.44 -13.14 23.77
C PRO A 416 7.49 -13.24 22.66
N HIS A 417 7.18 -12.65 21.50
CA HIS A 417 8.10 -12.61 20.36
C HIS A 417 9.19 -11.53 20.49
N TYR A 418 8.85 -10.41 21.13
CA TYR A 418 9.76 -9.28 21.34
C TYR A 418 9.74 -8.80 22.78
N GLU A 419 10.91 -8.35 23.26
CA GLU A 419 11.05 -7.57 24.48
C GLU A 419 10.96 -6.08 24.15
N VAL A 420 9.88 -5.42 24.58
CA VAL A 420 9.67 -3.97 24.38
C VAL A 420 10.11 -3.23 25.64
N ALA A 421 11.02 -2.28 25.50
CA ALA A 421 11.53 -1.49 26.62
C ALA A 421 10.44 -0.57 27.20
N THR A 422 10.44 -0.38 28.52
CA THR A 422 9.61 0.64 29.18
C THR A 422 10.26 2.01 29.05
N ALA A 423 9.47 3.03 28.71
CA ALA A 423 9.92 4.42 28.53
C ALA A 423 10.51 5.06 29.79
#